data_AF-A0A8C7HGN3-F1
#
_entry.id   AF-A0A8C7HGN3-F1
#
_cell.length_a   1.000
_cell.length_b   1.000
_cell.length_c   1.000
_cell.angle_alpha   90.00
_cell.angle_beta   90.00
_cell.angle_gamma   90.00
#
_symmetry.space_group_name_H-M   'P 1'
#
loop_
_entity.id
_entity.type
_entity.pdbx_description
1 polymer ?
#
loop_
_entity_poly.entity_id
_entity_poly.type
_entity_poly.pdbx_seq_one_letter_code
_entity_poly.pdbx_strand_id
1 'polypeptide(L)'
;MGELNKEVVDLVWKRPGSNGVSASLFRRWTQGLVFSETEHTALEQFEGGPCAVIAPIQVWTSPQTRQKRIVKSLSELREEVVSLYETWKGRCGVLFFLYSVILTKGIVNIRNEIEDTTEPLVDPVYGHGSQSLVNLLVTGHAVSNVWDGDRECSGMKLHGIHNQTSVGFLTLMESLRYCKVGAFLKSPKFPIWILGSETHLSVFFAKEMCLVAPESPSEQARRVFQTFDPEDNGFIPDSLLEEVMKALDLVSEPEYYVSLMKSKLDPEGLGIVLLAPFLLEFFPDQDTGIPDSFPVYHYNGLKQSNHNERVEYVQGTALVLGLEDPMVRTDDTPVKRCLQTKWPYIELLWNTDRSPSLN
;
A
#
# COMPACT_ATOMS: atom_id res chain seq x y z
N MET A 1 19.11 -29.87 -10.42
CA MET A 1 18.63 -28.54 -10.00
C MET A 1 19.64 -28.01 -8.98
N GLY A 2 20.30 -26.88 -9.27
CA GLY A 2 21.33 -26.31 -8.38
C GLY A 2 20.77 -25.90 -7.01
N GLU A 3 21.63 -25.70 -6.02
CA GLU A 3 21.25 -25.34 -4.64
C GLU A 3 20.44 -24.03 -4.58
N LEU A 4 20.89 -23.00 -5.30
CA LEU A 4 20.18 -21.71 -5.44
C LEU A 4 18.75 -21.88 -5.95
N ASN A 5 18.54 -22.74 -6.94
CA ASN A 5 17.20 -23.00 -7.50
C ASN A 5 16.27 -23.65 -6.47
N LYS A 6 16.82 -24.49 -5.57
CA LYS A 6 16.03 -25.09 -4.49
C LYS A 6 15.62 -24.05 -3.45
N GLU A 7 16.49 -23.10 -3.13
CA GLU A 7 16.20 -22.05 -2.16
C GLU A 7 15.13 -21.07 -2.67
N VAL A 8 15.19 -20.66 -3.94
CA VAL A 8 14.14 -19.81 -4.54
C VAL A 8 12.80 -20.53 -4.53
N VAL A 9 12.79 -21.81 -4.94
CA VAL A 9 11.55 -22.60 -4.95
C VAL A 9 10.98 -22.77 -3.55
N ASP A 10 11.84 -23.01 -2.55
CA ASP A 10 11.42 -23.15 -1.16
C ASP A 10 10.85 -21.85 -0.59
N LEU A 11 11.49 -20.71 -0.85
CA LEU A 11 11.01 -19.39 -0.43
C LEU A 11 9.65 -19.04 -1.06
N VAL A 12 9.44 -19.37 -2.33
CA VAL A 12 8.22 -18.97 -3.05
C VAL A 12 7.08 -19.95 -2.86
N TRP A 13 7.35 -21.26 -2.87
CA TRP A 13 6.33 -22.31 -2.98
C TRP A 13 6.32 -23.31 -1.83
N LYS A 14 7.36 -23.31 -0.97
CA LYS A 14 7.66 -24.36 0.02
C LYS A 14 8.02 -25.72 -0.64
N ARG A 15 8.95 -26.49 -0.06
CA ARG A 15 9.41 -27.76 -0.66
C ARG A 15 8.27 -28.78 -0.90
N PRO A 16 8.30 -29.53 -2.03
CA PRO A 16 7.40 -30.65 -2.26
C PRO A 16 7.66 -31.76 -1.24
N GLY A 17 6.73 -31.97 -0.32
CA GLY A 17 6.85 -32.89 0.83
C GLY A 17 6.20 -32.35 2.10
N SER A 18 6.00 -31.03 2.18
CA SER A 18 5.29 -30.34 3.26
C SER A 18 4.20 -29.45 2.65
N ASN A 19 2.96 -29.95 2.50
CA ASN A 19 1.79 -29.18 2.03
C ASN A 19 2.13 -28.10 0.97
N GLY A 20 2.88 -28.47 -0.07
CA GLY A 20 3.34 -27.53 -1.09
C GLY A 20 2.21 -27.14 -2.04
N VAL A 21 2.42 -26.06 -2.80
CA VAL A 21 1.44 -25.52 -3.74
C VAL A 21 1.04 -26.56 -4.80
N SER A 22 -0.26 -26.74 -5.00
CA SER A 22 -0.78 -27.70 -5.99
C SER A 22 -0.41 -27.31 -7.43
N ALA A 23 -0.36 -28.30 -8.34
CA ALA A 23 -0.02 -28.05 -9.73
C ALA A 23 -1.01 -27.09 -10.43
N SER A 24 -2.29 -27.08 -10.01
CA SER A 24 -3.27 -26.13 -10.54
C SER A 24 -2.95 -24.71 -10.08
N LEU A 25 -2.64 -24.50 -8.80
CA LEU A 25 -2.27 -23.18 -8.28
C LEU A 25 -0.98 -22.65 -8.93
N PHE A 26 0.04 -23.51 -9.08
CA PHE A 26 1.28 -23.14 -9.76
C PHE A 26 1.03 -22.69 -11.20
N ARG A 27 0.15 -23.37 -11.95
CA ARG A 27 -0.18 -23.02 -13.35
C ARG A 27 -0.73 -21.59 -13.48
N ARG A 28 -1.50 -21.11 -12.51
CA ARG A 28 -2.06 -19.73 -12.52
C ARG A 28 -0.96 -18.66 -12.59
N TRP A 29 0.21 -18.94 -12.03
CA TRP A 29 1.36 -18.03 -12.04
C TRP A 29 2.22 -18.14 -13.31
N THR A 30 1.99 -19.16 -14.14
CA THR A 30 2.77 -19.38 -15.38
C THR A 30 2.32 -18.53 -16.57
N GLN A 31 1.43 -17.54 -16.34
CA GLN A 31 1.08 -16.59 -17.39
C GLN A 31 2.24 -15.65 -17.74
N GLY A 32 2.21 -15.12 -18.97
CA GLY A 32 3.05 -14.01 -19.37
C GLY A 32 2.54 -12.67 -18.85
N LEU A 33 3.32 -11.62 -19.07
CA LEU A 33 2.88 -10.23 -18.98
C LEU A 33 2.23 -9.87 -20.32
N VAL A 34 0.90 -9.95 -20.36
CA VAL A 34 0.10 -9.73 -21.56
C VAL A 34 -0.71 -8.46 -21.38
N PHE A 35 -0.63 -7.53 -22.33
CA PHE A 35 -1.45 -6.32 -22.34
C PHE A 35 -2.79 -6.56 -23.00
N SER A 36 -3.81 -5.82 -22.56
CA SER A 36 -5.13 -5.90 -23.14
C SER A 36 -5.16 -5.38 -24.57
N GLU A 37 -6.02 -6.00 -25.38
CA GLU A 37 -6.25 -5.58 -26.76
C GLU A 37 -7.07 -4.28 -26.83
N THR A 38 -7.87 -3.98 -25.81
CA THR A 38 -8.71 -2.78 -25.77
C THR A 38 -8.07 -1.61 -25.02
N GLU A 39 -7.18 -1.91 -24.08
CA GLU A 39 -6.40 -0.91 -23.36
C GLU A 39 -4.92 -1.35 -23.31
N HIS A 40 -4.13 -0.88 -24.26
CA HIS A 40 -2.76 -1.36 -24.51
C HIS A 40 -1.75 -1.06 -23.41
N THR A 41 -2.15 -0.31 -22.38
CA THR A 41 -1.33 -0.07 -21.19
C THR A 41 -1.79 -0.85 -19.95
N ALA A 42 -2.87 -1.63 -20.07
CA ALA A 42 -3.43 -2.44 -19.00
C ALA A 42 -3.02 -3.92 -19.16
N LEU A 43 -2.43 -4.51 -18.12
CA LEU A 43 -2.05 -5.92 -18.08
C LEU A 43 -3.28 -6.79 -17.82
N GLU A 44 -3.34 -7.97 -18.44
CA GLU A 44 -4.38 -8.94 -18.17
C GLU A 44 -3.90 -9.99 -17.16
N GLN A 45 -4.81 -10.35 -16.26
CA GLN A 45 -4.69 -11.47 -15.36
C GLN A 45 -5.70 -12.53 -15.79
N PHE A 46 -5.21 -13.74 -16.06
CA PHE A 46 -6.03 -14.83 -16.59
C PHE A 46 -6.73 -15.61 -15.49
N GLU A 47 -6.09 -15.76 -14.34
CA GLU A 47 -6.60 -16.52 -13.20
C GLU A 47 -6.28 -15.81 -11.88
N GLY A 48 -6.97 -16.16 -10.79
CA GLY A 48 -6.62 -15.68 -9.45
C GLY A 48 -5.18 -16.06 -9.05
N GLY A 49 -4.52 -15.26 -8.22
CA GLY A 49 -3.18 -15.56 -7.70
C GLY A 49 -2.10 -14.52 -8.04
N PRO A 50 -1.66 -14.41 -9.30
CA PRO A 50 -0.50 -13.59 -9.67
C PRO A 50 -0.71 -12.07 -9.58
N CYS A 51 -1.87 -11.60 -9.10
CA CYS A 51 -2.17 -10.19 -8.86
C CYS A 51 -1.11 -9.48 -8.00
N ALA A 52 -0.46 -10.19 -7.06
CA ALA A 52 0.65 -9.67 -6.26
C ALA A 52 1.86 -9.23 -7.09
N VAL A 53 2.03 -9.77 -8.30
CA VAL A 53 3.06 -9.34 -9.25
C VAL A 53 2.49 -8.39 -10.30
N ILE A 54 1.31 -8.70 -10.84
CA ILE A 54 0.71 -7.94 -11.94
C ILE A 54 0.31 -6.53 -11.50
N ALA A 55 -0.33 -6.36 -10.33
CA ALA A 55 -0.75 -5.04 -9.87
C ALA A 55 0.43 -4.08 -9.63
N PRO A 56 1.54 -4.48 -8.96
CA PRO A 56 2.72 -3.63 -8.89
C PRO A 56 3.35 -3.29 -10.24
N ILE A 57 3.40 -4.23 -11.19
CA ILE A 57 3.91 -3.92 -12.56
C ILE A 57 2.98 -2.94 -13.26
N GLN A 58 1.66 -3.14 -13.14
CA GLN A 58 0.64 -2.29 -13.76
C GLN A 58 0.82 -0.82 -13.38
N VAL A 59 1.19 -0.57 -12.12
CA VAL A 59 1.44 0.79 -11.64
C VAL A 59 2.52 1.47 -12.49
N TRP A 60 3.62 0.78 -12.79
CA TRP A 60 4.73 1.34 -13.56
C TRP A 60 4.47 1.44 -15.06
N THR A 61 3.50 0.71 -15.59
CA THR A 61 3.02 0.84 -16.97
C THR A 61 1.94 1.91 -17.13
N SER A 62 1.38 2.42 -16.04
CA SER A 62 0.37 3.48 -16.07
C SER A 62 0.92 4.76 -16.70
N PRO A 63 0.12 5.52 -17.47
CA PRO A 63 0.56 6.77 -18.10
C PRO A 63 1.18 7.80 -17.14
N GLN A 64 0.87 7.69 -15.84
CA GLN A 64 1.31 8.62 -14.80
C GLN A 64 2.73 8.39 -14.29
N THR A 65 3.25 7.17 -14.35
CA THR A 65 4.56 6.80 -13.80
C THR A 65 5.71 7.01 -14.78
N ARG A 66 5.58 7.92 -15.75
CA ARG A 66 6.69 8.31 -16.65
C ARG A 66 7.75 9.12 -15.89
N GLN A 67 8.37 8.53 -14.87
CA GLN A 67 9.59 9.04 -14.28
C GLN A 67 10.74 8.93 -15.28
N LYS A 68 11.52 10.00 -15.39
CA LYS A 68 12.84 9.99 -16.02
C LYS A 68 13.78 9.13 -15.15
N ARG A 69 13.90 7.84 -15.42
CA ARG A 69 15.01 7.04 -14.90
C ARG A 69 16.32 7.55 -15.52
N ILE A 70 17.38 7.62 -14.71
CA ILE A 70 18.73 7.81 -15.22
C ILE A 70 19.15 6.48 -15.85
N VAL A 71 19.00 6.41 -17.16
CA VAL A 71 19.61 5.37 -18.01
C VAL A 71 20.78 5.99 -18.73
N LYS A 72 21.88 5.24 -18.86
CA LYS A 72 23.10 5.72 -19.53
C LYS A 72 22.81 6.19 -20.96
N SER A 73 21.84 5.55 -21.63
CA SER A 73 21.16 6.07 -22.83
C SER A 73 19.78 5.43 -23.02
N LEU A 74 18.85 6.12 -23.71
CA LEU A 74 17.54 5.57 -24.09
C LEU A 74 17.66 4.39 -25.08
N SER A 75 18.72 4.39 -25.89
CA SER A 75 18.98 3.38 -26.93
C SER A 75 19.27 2.01 -26.31
N GLU A 76 20.18 1.97 -25.34
CA GLU A 76 20.61 0.74 -24.65
C GLU A 76 19.47 0.14 -23.82
N LEU A 77 18.70 0.98 -23.11
CA LEU A 77 17.50 0.52 -22.41
C LEU A 77 16.48 -0.07 -23.37
N ARG A 78 16.26 0.60 -24.51
CA ARG A 78 15.31 0.14 -25.52
C ARG A 78 15.74 -1.22 -26.09
N GLU A 79 17.02 -1.40 -26.40
CA GLU A 79 17.54 -2.67 -26.92
C GLU A 79 17.40 -3.81 -25.90
N GLU A 80 17.72 -3.55 -24.63
CA GLU A 80 17.60 -4.54 -23.56
C GLU A 80 16.14 -4.88 -23.22
N VAL A 81 15.25 -3.89 -23.18
CA VAL A 81 13.81 -4.12 -22.94
C VAL A 81 13.20 -4.88 -24.12
N VAL A 82 13.58 -4.55 -25.36
CA VAL A 82 13.11 -5.27 -26.55
C VAL A 82 13.65 -6.70 -26.57
N SER A 83 14.90 -6.93 -26.13
CA SER A 83 15.47 -8.29 -26.06
C SER A 83 14.76 -9.18 -25.02
N LEU A 84 14.29 -8.58 -23.92
CA LEU A 84 13.55 -9.27 -22.86
C LEU A 84 12.04 -9.34 -23.10
N TYR A 85 11.49 -8.53 -24.01
CA TYR A 85 10.04 -8.41 -24.27
C TYR A 85 9.37 -9.76 -24.56
N GLU A 86 9.92 -10.55 -25.48
CA GLU A 86 9.36 -11.87 -25.81
C GLU A 86 9.47 -12.86 -24.64
N THR A 87 10.47 -12.69 -23.78
CA THR A 87 10.63 -13.50 -22.56
C THR A 87 9.56 -13.15 -21.53
N TRP A 88 9.23 -11.87 -21.38
CA TRP A 88 8.19 -11.38 -20.47
C TRP A 88 6.77 -11.64 -20.97
N LYS A 89 6.54 -11.55 -22.28
CA LYS A 89 5.26 -11.89 -22.90
C LYS A 89 5.03 -13.41 -22.98
N GLY A 90 6.13 -14.18 -23.04
CA GLY A 90 6.12 -15.63 -23.11
C GLY A 90 5.54 -16.31 -21.86
N ARG A 91 5.39 -17.64 -21.95
CA ARG A 91 4.95 -18.45 -20.79
C ARG A 91 5.91 -18.23 -19.62
N CYS A 92 5.36 -18.09 -18.42
CA CYS A 92 6.06 -17.82 -17.17
C CYS A 92 6.66 -16.41 -17.02
N GLY A 93 6.25 -15.43 -17.84
CA GLY A 93 6.72 -14.05 -17.72
C GLY A 93 6.56 -13.46 -16.30
N VAL A 94 5.42 -13.73 -15.65
CA VAL A 94 5.19 -13.33 -14.25
C VAL A 94 6.23 -13.95 -13.31
N LEU A 95 6.52 -15.25 -13.47
CA LEU A 95 7.53 -15.94 -12.65
C LEU A 95 8.94 -15.45 -12.92
N PHE A 96 9.29 -15.19 -14.18
CA PHE A 96 10.61 -14.65 -14.53
C PHE A 96 10.83 -13.29 -13.87
N PHE A 97 9.82 -12.42 -13.92
CA PHE A 97 9.88 -11.14 -13.22
C PHE A 97 10.04 -11.33 -11.71
N LEU A 98 9.19 -12.15 -11.08
CA LEU A 98 9.26 -12.43 -9.65
C LEU A 98 10.65 -12.95 -9.22
N TYR A 99 11.16 -13.96 -9.93
CA TYR A 99 12.48 -14.52 -9.61
C TYR A 99 13.60 -13.54 -9.87
N SER A 100 13.49 -12.66 -10.88
CA SER A 100 14.47 -11.59 -11.08
C SER A 100 14.53 -10.63 -9.89
N VAL A 101 13.39 -10.27 -9.31
CA VAL A 101 13.30 -9.42 -8.11
C VAL A 101 13.93 -10.12 -6.90
N ILE A 102 13.56 -11.38 -6.66
CA ILE A 102 14.08 -12.19 -5.55
C ILE A 102 15.59 -12.34 -5.64
N LEU A 103 16.13 -12.68 -6.81
CA LEU A 103 17.56 -12.86 -7.02
C LEU A 103 18.33 -11.54 -6.90
N THR A 104 17.74 -10.42 -7.35
CA THR A 104 18.34 -9.08 -7.22
C THR A 104 18.40 -8.62 -5.77
N LYS A 105 17.34 -8.84 -4.99
CA LYS A 105 17.30 -8.51 -3.56
C LYS A 105 18.17 -9.46 -2.73
N GLY A 106 18.23 -10.74 -3.12
CA GLY A 106 18.92 -11.81 -2.42
C GLY A 106 18.03 -12.56 -1.44
N ILE A 107 18.08 -13.90 -1.50
CA ILE A 107 17.23 -14.81 -0.70
C ILE A 107 17.44 -14.62 0.80
N VAL A 108 18.70 -14.48 1.23
CA VAL A 108 19.06 -14.27 2.65
C VAL A 108 18.46 -12.97 3.18
N ASN A 109 18.52 -11.89 2.38
CA ASN A 109 17.95 -10.60 2.77
C ASN A 109 16.43 -10.69 2.93
N ILE A 110 15.75 -11.37 2.00
CA ILE A 110 14.30 -11.57 2.09
C ILE A 110 13.94 -12.41 3.33
N ARG A 111 14.67 -13.50 3.60
CA ARG A 111 14.43 -14.33 4.79
C ARG A 111 14.66 -13.59 6.10
N ASN A 112 15.59 -12.64 6.14
CA ASN A 112 15.81 -11.82 7.33
C ASN A 112 14.73 -10.75 7.53
N GLU A 113 14.02 -10.36 6.48
CA GLU A 113 12.93 -9.38 6.53
C GLU A 113 11.56 -10.03 6.84
N ILE A 114 11.38 -11.31 6.49
CA ILE A 114 10.17 -12.08 6.79
C ILE A 114 10.23 -12.58 8.24
N GLU A 115 9.25 -12.19 9.05
CA GLU A 115 9.14 -12.57 10.47
C GLU A 115 8.96 -14.08 10.65
N ASP A 116 8.06 -14.69 9.86
CA ASP A 116 7.82 -16.14 9.86
C ASP A 116 8.39 -16.79 8.58
N THR A 117 9.63 -17.26 8.67
CA THR A 117 10.32 -17.95 7.56
C THR A 117 9.69 -19.29 7.16
N THR A 118 8.67 -19.76 7.89
CA THR A 118 7.93 -20.97 7.54
C THR A 118 6.82 -20.71 6.52
N GLU A 119 6.38 -19.46 6.38
CA GLU A 119 5.34 -19.06 5.44
C GLU A 119 5.93 -18.74 4.05
N PRO A 120 5.44 -19.39 2.98
CA PRO A 120 5.92 -19.13 1.63
C PRO A 120 5.38 -17.79 1.09
N LEU A 121 6.06 -17.23 0.08
CA LEU A 121 5.60 -16.00 -0.58
C LEU A 121 4.29 -16.19 -1.38
N VAL A 122 3.97 -17.43 -1.77
CA VAL A 122 2.70 -17.80 -2.40
C VAL A 122 1.99 -18.81 -1.51
N ASP A 123 0.78 -18.46 -1.08
CA ASP A 123 -0.03 -19.28 -0.20
C ASP A 123 -0.30 -20.67 -0.81
N PRO A 124 -0.04 -21.77 -0.09
CA PRO A 124 -0.14 -23.12 -0.66
C PRO A 124 -1.58 -23.61 -0.85
N VAL A 125 -2.56 -23.00 -0.17
CA VAL A 125 -3.96 -23.43 -0.15
C VAL A 125 -4.77 -22.71 -1.23
N TYR A 126 -4.62 -21.39 -1.30
CA TYR A 126 -5.37 -20.48 -2.14
C TYR A 126 -4.53 -19.90 -3.30
N GLY A 127 -3.20 -19.93 -3.19
CA GLY A 127 -2.25 -19.51 -4.24
C GLY A 127 -2.17 -17.99 -4.46
N HIS A 128 -2.62 -17.19 -3.50
CA HIS A 128 -2.45 -15.73 -3.51
C HIS A 128 -1.04 -15.37 -3.03
N GLY A 129 -0.53 -14.23 -3.49
CA GLY A 129 0.74 -13.70 -2.96
C GLY A 129 0.56 -13.20 -1.53
N SER A 130 1.53 -13.48 -0.65
CA SER A 130 1.51 -12.99 0.73
C SER A 130 1.72 -11.49 0.82
N GLN A 131 1.40 -10.88 1.96
CA GLN A 131 1.66 -9.45 2.18
C GLN A 131 3.16 -9.12 2.08
N SER A 132 4.04 -10.02 2.52
CA SER A 132 5.49 -9.89 2.32
C SER A 132 5.88 -9.80 0.84
N LEU A 133 5.23 -10.57 -0.03
CA LEU A 133 5.46 -10.49 -1.47
C LEU A 133 4.97 -9.15 -2.05
N VAL A 134 3.79 -8.70 -1.64
CA VAL A 134 3.25 -7.40 -2.06
C VAL A 134 4.18 -6.27 -1.62
N ASN A 135 4.58 -6.25 -0.35
CA ASN A 135 5.50 -5.26 0.19
C ASN A 135 6.87 -5.30 -0.49
N LEU A 136 7.41 -6.48 -0.81
CA LEU A 136 8.66 -6.60 -1.55
C LEU A 136 8.59 -5.87 -2.90
N LEU A 137 7.46 -6.00 -3.60
CA LEU A 137 7.28 -5.40 -4.93
C LEU A 137 6.91 -3.92 -4.90
N VAL A 138 6.25 -3.46 -3.82
CA VAL A 138 5.86 -2.05 -3.65
C VAL A 138 6.98 -1.21 -3.01
N THR A 139 7.71 -1.79 -2.06
CA THR A 139 8.63 -1.08 -1.17
C THR A 139 10.09 -1.50 -1.32
N GLY A 140 10.36 -2.67 -1.90
CA GLY A 140 11.69 -3.28 -1.91
C GLY A 140 12.06 -4.02 -0.62
N HIS A 141 11.14 -4.12 0.35
CA HIS A 141 11.30 -4.82 1.62
C HIS A 141 10.19 -5.86 1.83
N ALA A 142 10.54 -7.08 2.25
CA ALA A 142 9.63 -8.21 2.36
C ALA A 142 8.96 -8.36 3.74
N VAL A 143 8.79 -7.26 4.48
CA VAL A 143 8.09 -7.26 5.77
C VAL A 143 6.61 -7.62 5.58
N SER A 144 6.01 -8.31 6.54
CA SER A 144 4.60 -8.74 6.52
C SER A 144 3.62 -7.61 6.84
N ASN A 145 4.08 -6.57 7.53
CA ASN A 145 3.21 -5.56 8.12
C ASN A 145 3.07 -4.31 7.24
N VAL A 146 1.96 -3.59 7.44
CA VAL A 146 1.57 -2.42 6.62
C VAL A 146 1.54 -1.10 7.40
N TRP A 147 1.98 -1.10 8.66
CA TRP A 147 2.12 0.12 9.46
C TRP A 147 3.53 0.71 9.35
N ASP A 148 3.69 1.95 9.81
CA ASP A 148 4.98 2.64 9.83
C ASP A 148 5.83 2.22 11.03
N GLY A 149 7.12 2.04 10.79
CA GLY A 149 8.13 1.75 11.82
C GLY A 149 8.03 0.35 12.43
N ASP A 150 9.08 -0.01 13.17
CA ASP A 150 9.06 -1.24 13.96
C ASP A 150 8.16 -1.05 15.20
N ARG A 151 7.47 -2.12 15.60
CA ARG A 151 6.70 -2.18 16.85
C ARG A 151 7.25 -3.29 17.73
N GLU A 152 7.15 -3.12 19.04
CA GLU A 152 7.48 -4.18 19.99
C GLU A 152 6.20 -4.63 20.69
N CYS A 153 5.88 -5.92 20.60
CA CYS A 153 4.71 -6.52 21.22
C CYS A 153 5.14 -7.72 22.05
N SER A 154 4.98 -7.64 23.37
CA SER A 154 5.32 -8.74 24.29
C SER A 154 6.76 -9.27 24.15
N GLY A 155 7.72 -8.39 23.85
CA GLY A 155 9.13 -8.74 23.62
C GLY A 155 9.44 -9.28 22.22
N MET A 156 8.44 -9.36 21.33
CA MET A 156 8.62 -9.66 19.92
C MET A 156 8.72 -8.36 19.13
N LYS A 157 9.82 -8.22 18.37
CA LYS A 157 10.01 -7.08 17.47
C LYS A 157 9.33 -7.39 16.13
N LEU A 158 8.33 -6.58 15.79
CA LEU A 158 7.61 -6.64 14.54
C LEU A 158 8.10 -5.54 13.60
N HIS A 159 8.42 -5.89 12.37
CA HIS A 159 8.97 -4.98 11.38
C HIS A 159 7.87 -4.34 10.55
N GLY A 160 7.84 -3.01 10.50
CA GLY A 160 6.94 -2.24 9.63
C GLY A 160 7.65 -1.60 8.44
N ILE A 161 6.96 -0.64 7.81
CA ILE A 161 7.47 0.13 6.69
C ILE A 161 8.29 1.31 7.23
N HIS A 162 9.52 1.49 6.76
CA HIS A 162 10.41 2.54 7.30
C HIS A 162 10.46 3.83 6.48
N ASN A 163 9.94 3.83 5.24
CA ASN A 163 10.05 4.96 4.33
C ASN A 163 8.81 5.13 3.47
N GLN A 164 8.48 6.39 3.14
CA GLN A 164 7.44 6.73 2.17
C GLN A 164 7.73 6.08 0.80
N THR A 165 6.76 5.32 0.30
CA THR A 165 6.91 4.53 -0.92
C THR A 165 6.59 5.34 -2.18
N SER A 166 7.02 4.86 -3.34
CA SER A 166 6.63 5.53 -4.61
C SER A 166 5.16 5.30 -4.94
N VAL A 167 4.61 4.16 -4.51
CA VAL A 167 3.26 3.69 -4.78
C VAL A 167 2.64 3.28 -3.45
N GLY A 168 1.39 3.66 -3.24
CA GLY A 168 0.69 3.37 -2.00
C GLY A 168 0.06 1.99 -1.97
N PHE A 169 -0.42 1.62 -0.80
CA PHE A 169 -1.21 0.41 -0.59
C PHE A 169 -2.36 0.76 0.34
N LEU A 170 -3.57 0.33 -0.01
CA LEU A 170 -4.76 0.42 0.84
C LEU A 170 -5.46 -0.94 0.79
N THR A 171 -6.10 -1.34 1.88
CA THR A 171 -6.74 -2.66 1.96
C THR A 171 -8.09 -2.58 2.63
N LEU A 172 -9.03 -3.40 2.14
CA LEU A 172 -10.35 -3.57 2.72
C LEU A 172 -10.25 -4.08 4.16
N MET A 173 -9.17 -4.82 4.48
CA MET A 173 -8.91 -5.35 5.81
C MET A 173 -8.79 -4.26 6.88
N GLU A 174 -8.33 -3.06 6.50
CA GLU A 174 -8.30 -1.91 7.41
C GLU A 174 -9.70 -1.39 7.71
N SER A 175 -10.58 -1.32 6.70
CA SER A 175 -11.99 -0.95 6.91
C SER A 175 -12.74 -1.94 7.81
N LEU A 176 -12.29 -3.20 7.80
CA LEU A 176 -12.79 -4.30 8.63
C LEU A 176 -12.08 -4.39 9.98
N ARG A 177 -11.15 -3.47 10.28
CA ARG A 177 -10.39 -3.38 11.54
C ARG A 177 -9.45 -4.57 11.81
N TYR A 178 -9.06 -5.33 10.79
CA TYR A 178 -8.05 -6.39 10.91
C TYR A 178 -6.62 -5.86 10.95
N CYS A 179 -6.36 -4.70 10.34
CA CYS A 179 -5.06 -4.05 10.37
C CYS A 179 -5.21 -2.52 10.30
N LYS A 180 -4.10 -1.79 10.47
CA LYS A 180 -4.02 -0.34 10.27
C LYS A 180 -2.88 -0.05 9.32
N VAL A 181 -3.18 0.60 8.20
CA VAL A 181 -2.17 0.95 7.20
C VAL A 181 -1.50 2.27 7.60
N GLY A 182 -0.18 2.31 7.55
CA GLY A 182 0.64 3.45 7.91
C GLY A 182 0.62 4.58 6.89
N ALA A 183 1.05 5.77 7.31
CA ALA A 183 1.14 6.95 6.49
C ALA A 183 2.08 6.77 5.30
N PHE A 184 3.14 5.98 5.42
CA PHE A 184 4.10 5.76 4.32
C PHE A 184 3.49 5.02 3.12
N LEU A 185 2.45 4.21 3.34
CA LEU A 185 1.68 3.54 2.29
C LEU A 185 0.40 4.31 1.90
N LYS A 186 -0.21 5.05 2.84
CA LYS A 186 -1.40 5.88 2.55
C LYS A 186 -1.06 7.14 1.77
N SER A 187 0.10 7.73 1.99
CA SER A 187 0.57 8.95 1.33
C SER A 187 1.87 8.65 0.58
N PRO A 188 1.81 7.90 -0.54
CA PRO A 188 2.98 7.60 -1.37
C PRO A 188 3.53 8.85 -2.09
N LYS A 189 4.57 8.72 -2.92
CA LYS A 189 5.13 9.84 -3.71
C LYS A 189 4.32 10.16 -4.98
N PHE A 190 3.54 9.21 -5.48
CA PHE A 190 2.66 9.38 -6.65
C PHE A 190 1.23 8.98 -6.28
N PRO A 191 0.19 9.64 -6.83
CA PRO A 191 -1.22 9.40 -6.50
C PRO A 191 -1.73 8.08 -7.10
N ILE A 192 -1.09 6.99 -6.73
CA ILE A 192 -1.32 5.64 -7.20
C ILE A 192 -1.25 4.72 -5.99
N TRP A 193 -2.30 3.91 -5.82
CA TRP A 193 -2.44 2.96 -4.73
C TRP A 193 -2.82 1.60 -5.28
N ILE A 194 -2.15 0.56 -4.80
CA ILE A 194 -2.67 -0.79 -4.92
C ILE A 194 -3.78 -0.95 -3.89
N LEU A 195 -4.94 -1.40 -4.33
CA LEU A 195 -6.05 -1.74 -3.45
C LEU A 195 -6.09 -3.26 -3.25
N GLY A 196 -6.18 -3.71 -2.00
CA GLY A 196 -6.31 -5.13 -1.68
C GLY A 196 -7.66 -5.49 -1.05
N SER A 197 -8.28 -6.57 -1.52
CA SER A 197 -9.29 -7.32 -0.77
C SER A 197 -8.66 -8.53 -0.08
N GLU A 198 -9.48 -9.47 0.41
CA GLU A 198 -9.00 -10.74 0.97
C GLU A 198 -8.23 -11.59 -0.05
N THR A 199 -8.58 -11.48 -1.35
CA THR A 199 -8.14 -12.45 -2.37
C THR A 199 -7.62 -11.81 -3.66
N HIS A 200 -7.75 -10.49 -3.82
CA HIS A 200 -7.38 -9.82 -5.07
C HIS A 200 -6.79 -8.44 -4.87
N LEU A 201 -5.94 -8.05 -5.82
CA LEU A 201 -5.34 -6.73 -5.88
C LEU A 201 -5.76 -6.02 -7.16
N SER A 202 -6.12 -4.76 -7.03
CA SER A 202 -6.41 -3.85 -8.13
C SER A 202 -5.57 -2.58 -7.98
N VAL A 203 -5.64 -1.68 -8.95
CA VAL A 203 -4.92 -0.39 -8.88
C VAL A 203 -5.91 0.75 -8.94
N PHE A 204 -5.76 1.72 -8.05
CA PHE A 204 -6.50 2.98 -8.04
C PHE A 204 -5.53 4.14 -8.18
N PHE A 205 -5.86 5.13 -8.99
CA PHE A 205 -5.01 6.30 -9.14
C PHE A 205 -5.80 7.56 -9.51
N ALA A 206 -5.22 8.71 -9.20
CA ALA A 206 -5.70 10.05 -9.53
C ALA A 206 -4.54 10.82 -10.19
N LYS A 207 -4.75 12.03 -10.73
CA LYS A 207 -3.68 12.81 -11.40
C LYS A 207 -3.09 13.90 -10.50
N GLU A 208 -3.78 14.20 -9.42
CA GLU A 208 -3.56 15.35 -8.57
C GLU A 208 -2.48 15.02 -7.55
N MET A 209 -1.29 15.61 -7.72
CA MET A 209 -0.16 15.39 -6.82
C MET A 209 -0.41 15.93 -5.40
N CYS A 210 -1.35 16.87 -5.21
CA CYS A 210 -1.73 17.34 -3.87
C CYS A 210 -2.40 16.25 -3.02
N LEU A 211 -2.89 15.16 -3.62
CA LEU A 211 -3.42 13.99 -2.90
C LEU A 211 -2.32 13.18 -2.20
N VAL A 212 -1.07 13.43 -2.57
CA VAL A 212 0.14 12.72 -2.17
C VAL A 212 1.26 13.71 -1.85
N ALA A 213 0.98 14.61 -0.92
CA ALA A 213 2.00 15.49 -0.35
C ALA A 213 2.96 14.68 0.55
N PRO A 214 4.20 15.15 0.78
CA PRO A 214 5.01 14.68 1.90
C PRO A 214 4.20 14.80 3.20
N GLU A 215 4.45 13.90 4.15
CA GLU A 215 3.80 13.87 5.47
C GLU A 215 3.68 15.30 6.01
N SER A 216 2.45 15.78 6.19
CA SER A 216 2.21 17.09 6.77
C SER A 216 2.75 17.11 8.22
N PRO A 217 3.15 18.27 8.75
CA PRO A 217 3.56 18.37 10.15
C PRO A 217 2.53 17.76 11.14
N SER A 218 1.23 17.84 10.84
CA SER A 218 0.18 17.21 11.65
C SER A 218 0.16 15.68 11.54
N GLU A 219 0.37 15.12 10.35
CA GLU A 219 0.48 13.67 10.16
C GLU A 219 1.74 13.12 10.85
N GLN A 220 2.86 13.83 10.75
CA GLN A 220 4.09 13.51 11.48
C GLN A 220 3.85 13.55 12.98
N ALA A 221 3.18 14.60 13.47
CA ALA A 221 2.78 14.74 14.86
C ALA A 221 1.90 13.59 15.35
N ARG A 222 0.91 13.20 14.54
CA ARG A 222 0.05 12.05 14.83
C ARG A 222 0.84 10.75 14.93
N ARG A 223 1.77 10.51 14.00
CA ARG A 223 2.60 9.30 13.97
C ARG A 223 3.52 9.23 15.18
N VAL A 224 4.20 10.33 15.51
CA VAL A 224 5.03 10.42 16.71
C VAL A 224 4.17 10.23 17.96
N PHE A 225 3.02 10.89 18.06
CA PHE A 225 2.11 10.69 19.19
C PHE A 225 1.71 9.21 19.36
N GLN A 226 1.41 8.52 18.26
CA GLN A 226 1.07 7.09 18.26
C GLN A 226 2.21 6.18 18.73
N THR A 227 3.49 6.58 18.63
CA THR A 227 4.58 5.76 19.20
C THR A 227 4.54 5.74 20.73
N PHE A 228 3.81 6.68 21.36
CA PHE A 228 3.61 6.77 22.81
C PHE A 228 2.19 6.31 23.24
N ASP A 229 1.33 5.97 22.29
CA ASP A 229 -0.01 5.39 22.49
C ASP A 229 -0.05 3.99 21.84
N PRO A 230 0.60 2.98 22.45
CA PRO A 230 0.74 1.64 21.86
C PRO A 230 -0.60 0.92 21.68
N GLU A 231 -1.64 1.34 22.41
CA GLU A 231 -2.98 0.78 22.36
C GLU A 231 -3.89 1.51 21.34
N ASP A 232 -3.42 2.59 20.70
CA ASP A 232 -4.17 3.42 19.74
C ASP A 232 -5.50 3.95 20.31
N ASN A 233 -5.51 4.28 21.60
CA ASN A 233 -6.69 4.78 22.30
C ASN A 233 -7.00 6.25 21.96
N GLY A 234 -6.08 6.94 21.26
CA GLY A 234 -6.19 8.35 20.90
C GLY A 234 -5.74 9.30 22.01
N PHE A 235 -5.02 8.80 23.03
CA PHE A 235 -4.51 9.59 24.14
C PHE A 235 -3.22 9.02 24.71
N ILE A 236 -2.44 9.87 25.39
CA ILE A 236 -1.24 9.48 26.15
C ILE A 236 -1.33 10.01 27.58
N PRO A 237 -0.65 9.39 28.56
CA PRO A 237 -0.41 10.01 29.87
C PRO A 237 0.31 11.36 29.72
N ASP A 238 -0.05 12.34 30.55
CA ASP A 238 0.59 13.67 30.53
C ASP A 238 2.10 13.61 30.81
N SER A 239 2.58 12.56 31.49
CA SER A 239 3.99 12.29 31.75
C SER A 239 4.81 12.09 30.47
N LEU A 240 4.18 11.62 29.38
CA LEU A 240 4.83 11.40 28.09
C LEU A 240 4.81 12.64 27.17
N LEU A 241 4.07 13.70 27.54
CA LEU A 241 3.92 14.88 26.69
C LEU A 241 5.27 15.54 26.36
N GLU A 242 6.19 15.59 27.33
CA GLU A 242 7.52 16.17 27.12
C GLU A 242 8.32 15.41 26.04
N GLU A 243 8.27 14.08 26.07
CA GLU A 243 8.97 13.23 25.11
C GLU A 243 8.39 13.38 23.70
N VAL A 244 7.06 13.44 23.60
CA VAL A 244 6.36 13.71 22.32
C VAL A 244 6.75 15.05 21.74
N MET A 245 6.72 16.11 22.56
CA MET A 245 7.07 17.46 22.10
C MET A 245 8.54 17.55 21.68
N LYS A 246 9.46 16.86 22.39
CA LYS A 246 10.88 16.78 21.99
C LYS A 246 11.06 16.03 20.68
N ALA A 247 10.36 14.90 20.50
CA ALA A 247 10.42 14.12 19.28
C ALA A 247 9.87 14.87 18.05
N LEU A 248 9.02 15.88 18.26
CA LEU A 248 8.47 16.77 17.24
C LEU A 248 9.19 18.11 17.11
N ASP A 249 10.27 18.32 17.85
CA ASP A 249 11.02 19.59 17.87
C ASP A 249 10.13 20.81 18.22
N LEU A 250 9.12 20.60 19.07
CA LEU A 250 8.17 21.64 19.52
C LEU A 250 8.65 22.37 20.78
N VAL A 251 9.77 21.95 21.39
CA VAL A 251 10.25 22.46 22.67
C VAL A 251 11.38 23.47 22.47
N SER A 252 11.11 24.75 22.74
CA SER A 252 12.15 25.79 22.79
C SER A 252 12.75 25.97 24.20
N GLU A 253 11.92 25.87 25.25
CA GLU A 253 12.33 25.94 26.67
C GLU A 253 11.63 24.84 27.50
N PRO A 254 12.34 23.81 28.02
CA PRO A 254 11.71 22.55 28.43
C PRO A 254 10.75 22.64 29.63
N GLU A 255 11.11 23.33 30.70
CA GLU A 255 10.38 23.20 31.98
C GLU A 255 9.10 24.05 32.02
N TYR A 256 9.20 25.30 31.55
CA TYR A 256 8.07 26.24 31.58
C TYR A 256 7.07 25.98 30.45
N TYR A 257 7.54 25.68 29.24
CA TYR A 257 6.65 25.47 28.10
C TYR A 257 5.84 24.17 28.22
N VAL A 258 6.46 23.09 28.70
CA VAL A 258 5.77 21.81 28.89
C VAL A 258 4.69 21.94 29.98
N SER A 259 5.00 22.57 31.12
CA SER A 259 4.02 22.77 32.19
C SER A 259 2.83 23.62 31.75
N LEU A 260 3.06 24.67 30.95
CA LEU A 260 2.00 25.46 30.32
C LEU A 260 1.14 24.60 29.39
N MET A 261 1.75 23.82 28.50
CA MET A 261 1.02 22.96 27.56
C MET A 261 0.23 21.85 28.25
N LYS A 262 0.75 21.26 29.33
CA LYS A 262 -0.01 20.33 30.18
C LYS A 262 -1.31 20.95 30.68
N SER A 263 -1.23 22.16 31.25
CA SER A 263 -2.42 22.87 31.75
C SER A 263 -3.43 23.21 30.64
N LYS A 264 -2.96 23.40 29.41
CA LYS A 264 -3.80 23.78 28.26
C LYS A 264 -4.49 22.57 27.61
N LEU A 265 -3.76 21.46 27.49
CA LEU A 265 -4.24 20.23 26.85
C LEU A 265 -5.04 19.34 27.79
N ASP A 266 -4.85 19.49 29.10
CA ASP A 266 -5.61 18.80 30.15
C ASP A 266 -6.11 19.82 31.20
N PRO A 267 -7.08 20.70 30.84
CA PRO A 267 -7.58 21.72 31.75
C PRO A 267 -8.35 21.15 32.94
N GLU A 268 -8.81 19.91 32.84
CA GLU A 268 -9.54 19.19 33.89
C GLU A 268 -8.61 18.43 34.85
N GLY A 269 -7.32 18.30 34.52
CA GLY A 269 -6.33 17.60 35.33
C GLY A 269 -6.58 16.10 35.43
N LEU A 270 -7.06 15.49 34.34
CA LEU A 270 -7.33 14.05 34.24
C LEU A 270 -6.05 13.20 34.15
N GLY A 271 -4.90 13.83 33.89
CA GLY A 271 -3.60 13.17 33.71
C GLY A 271 -3.41 12.58 32.31
N ILE A 272 -4.22 12.99 31.34
CA ILE A 272 -4.17 12.48 29.96
C ILE A 272 -4.17 13.63 28.95
N VAL A 273 -3.46 13.44 27.84
CA VAL A 273 -3.46 14.34 26.69
C VAL A 273 -4.13 13.63 25.52
N LEU A 274 -5.17 14.24 24.96
CA LEU A 274 -5.87 13.72 23.79
C LEU A 274 -5.18 14.15 22.50
N LEU A 275 -5.13 13.26 21.51
CA LEU A 275 -4.51 13.49 20.21
C LEU A 275 -5.17 14.65 19.44
N ALA A 276 -6.51 14.74 19.44
CA ALA A 276 -7.22 15.76 18.67
C ALA A 276 -6.96 17.19 19.19
N PRO A 277 -7.10 17.50 20.50
CA PRO A 277 -6.66 18.77 21.08
C PRO A 277 -5.18 19.07 20.85
N PHE A 278 -4.31 18.07 20.96
CA PHE A 278 -2.88 18.24 20.70
C PHE A 278 -2.63 18.73 19.26
N LEU A 279 -3.23 18.09 18.27
CA LEU A 279 -3.07 18.49 16.87
C LEU A 279 -3.67 19.87 16.59
N LEU A 280 -4.82 20.19 17.17
CA LEU A 280 -5.45 21.50 16.99
C LEU A 280 -4.60 22.63 17.56
N GLU A 281 -3.94 22.39 18.69
CA GLU A 281 -3.10 23.38 19.36
C GLU A 281 -1.82 23.67 18.59
N PHE A 282 -1.10 22.63 18.15
CA PHE A 282 0.21 22.79 17.52
C PHE A 282 0.14 22.94 15.98
N PHE A 283 -0.96 22.53 15.36
CA PHE A 283 -1.13 22.51 13.90
C PHE A 283 -2.51 23.02 13.43
N PRO A 284 -2.91 24.26 13.77
CA PRO A 284 -4.27 24.77 13.55
C PRO A 284 -4.65 25.07 12.08
N ASP A 285 -3.69 25.52 11.25
CA ASP A 285 -3.96 26.12 9.93
C ASP A 285 -3.81 25.15 8.74
N GLN A 286 -4.08 23.85 8.92
CA GLN A 286 -3.85 22.88 7.85
C GLN A 286 -5.05 22.75 6.91
N ASP A 287 -5.08 23.64 5.91
CA ASP A 287 -5.82 23.40 4.68
C ASP A 287 -5.16 22.22 3.96
N THR A 288 -5.86 21.08 3.85
CA THR A 288 -5.25 19.84 3.32
C THR A 288 -4.76 19.99 1.88
N GLY A 289 -5.19 21.05 1.18
CA GLY A 289 -4.90 21.27 -0.24
C GLY A 289 -5.52 20.19 -1.14
N ILE A 290 -6.35 19.30 -0.57
CA ILE A 290 -7.10 18.28 -1.27
C ILE A 290 -8.30 18.98 -1.91
N PRO A 291 -8.48 18.87 -3.23
CA PRO A 291 -9.64 19.45 -3.89
C PRO A 291 -10.92 18.72 -3.47
N ASP A 292 -12.03 19.45 -3.35
CA ASP A 292 -13.36 18.89 -3.04
C ASP A 292 -13.78 17.81 -4.03
N SER A 293 -13.25 17.84 -5.25
CA SER A 293 -13.45 16.81 -6.25
C SER A 293 -12.24 16.62 -7.15
N PHE A 294 -12.02 15.38 -7.60
CA PHE A 294 -10.94 15.06 -8.53
C PHE A 294 -11.26 13.82 -9.38
N PRO A 295 -10.74 13.75 -10.63
CA PRO A 295 -10.87 12.58 -11.48
C PRO A 295 -10.08 11.39 -10.92
N VAL A 296 -10.69 10.21 -10.97
CA VAL A 296 -10.10 8.97 -10.50
C VAL A 296 -10.18 7.88 -11.55
N TYR A 297 -9.29 6.91 -11.43
CA TYR A 297 -9.17 5.79 -12.35
C TYR A 297 -8.95 4.50 -11.55
N HIS A 298 -9.60 3.44 -11.98
CA HIS A 298 -9.44 2.10 -11.43
C HIS A 298 -9.04 1.12 -12.52
N TYR A 299 -8.13 0.21 -12.19
CA TYR A 299 -7.71 -0.90 -13.02
C TYR A 299 -7.94 -2.20 -12.26
N ASN A 300 -8.51 -3.18 -12.95
CA ASN A 300 -8.58 -4.56 -12.50
C ASN A 300 -8.10 -5.49 -13.62
N GLY A 301 -7.11 -6.34 -13.34
CA GLY A 301 -6.56 -7.25 -14.35
C GLY A 301 -7.45 -8.43 -14.72
N LEU A 302 -8.46 -8.76 -13.91
CA LEU A 302 -9.36 -9.90 -14.16
C LEU A 302 -10.50 -9.51 -15.08
N LYS A 303 -10.58 -10.11 -16.27
CA LYS A 303 -11.65 -9.84 -17.26
C LYS A 303 -13.05 -9.96 -16.67
N GLN A 304 -13.32 -11.05 -15.97
CA GLN A 304 -14.62 -11.33 -15.36
C GLN A 304 -15.05 -10.31 -14.29
N SER A 305 -14.12 -9.54 -13.74
CA SER A 305 -14.37 -8.51 -12.73
C SER A 305 -14.56 -7.12 -13.36
N ASN A 306 -14.49 -7.01 -14.69
CA ASN A 306 -14.67 -5.78 -15.45
C ASN A 306 -15.96 -5.80 -16.29
N HIS A 307 -16.40 -4.61 -16.70
CA HIS A 307 -17.52 -4.47 -17.61
C HIS A 307 -17.20 -5.08 -19.00
N ASN A 308 -18.19 -5.72 -19.62
CA ASN A 308 -18.05 -6.43 -20.91
C ASN A 308 -16.94 -7.50 -20.97
N GLU A 309 -16.43 -7.95 -19.81
CA GLU A 309 -15.32 -8.91 -19.73
C GLU A 309 -14.02 -8.42 -20.40
N ARG A 310 -13.77 -7.09 -20.36
CA ARG A 310 -12.57 -6.47 -20.94
C ARG A 310 -11.77 -5.75 -19.88
N VAL A 311 -10.45 -5.88 -19.94
CA VAL A 311 -9.54 -5.16 -19.03
C VAL A 311 -9.35 -3.75 -19.59
N GLU A 312 -10.03 -2.78 -18.98
CA GLU A 312 -9.99 -1.36 -19.35
C GLU A 312 -9.91 -0.53 -18.06
N TYR A 313 -9.41 0.71 -18.14
CA TYR A 313 -9.49 1.62 -16.99
C TYR A 313 -10.92 2.12 -16.83
N VAL A 314 -11.45 2.03 -15.60
CA VAL A 314 -12.72 2.66 -15.26
C VAL A 314 -12.44 4.05 -14.70
N GLN A 315 -12.94 5.08 -15.38
CA GLN A 315 -12.84 6.46 -14.92
C GLN A 315 -14.04 6.84 -14.06
N GLY A 316 -13.81 7.67 -13.05
CA GLY A 316 -14.85 8.29 -12.25
C GLY A 316 -14.42 9.65 -11.70
N THR A 317 -15.23 10.18 -10.80
CA THR A 317 -14.96 11.39 -10.02
C THR A 317 -15.06 11.04 -8.54
N ALA A 318 -14.03 11.35 -7.77
CA ALA A 318 -14.10 11.35 -6.32
C ALA A 318 -14.59 12.71 -5.82
N LEU A 319 -15.45 12.69 -4.82
CA LEU A 319 -15.87 13.86 -4.05
C LEU A 319 -15.38 13.67 -2.61
N VAL A 320 -14.61 14.61 -2.09
CA VAL A 320 -14.17 14.64 -0.70
C VAL A 320 -14.92 15.78 -0.03
N LEU A 321 -16.12 15.48 0.44
CA LEU A 321 -16.99 16.47 1.08
C LEU A 321 -16.55 16.61 2.54
N GLY A 322 -16.11 17.80 2.95
CA GLY A 322 -15.81 18.07 4.36
C GLY A 322 -17.07 17.91 5.21
N LEU A 323 -16.96 17.21 6.35
CA LEU A 323 -18.02 16.90 7.35
C LEU A 323 -19.39 16.50 6.74
N GLU A 324 -19.73 15.20 6.85
CA GLU A 324 -21.01 14.58 6.43
C GLU A 324 -22.03 15.52 5.75
N ASP A 325 -21.86 15.77 4.44
CA ASP A 325 -22.95 16.35 3.65
C ASP A 325 -23.97 15.23 3.36
N PRO A 326 -25.19 15.27 3.90
CA PRO A 326 -26.18 14.22 3.72
C PRO A 326 -26.71 14.13 2.27
N MET A 327 -26.40 15.08 1.39
CA MET A 327 -26.99 15.16 0.04
C MET A 327 -26.34 14.25 -1.00
N VAL A 328 -25.11 13.78 -0.80
CA VAL A 328 -24.42 12.91 -1.76
C VAL A 328 -23.94 11.64 -1.07
N ARG A 329 -24.64 10.53 -1.30
CA ARG A 329 -24.24 9.19 -0.83
C ARG A 329 -24.32 8.21 -1.99
N THR A 330 -23.19 7.64 -2.36
CA THR A 330 -23.06 6.56 -3.34
C THR A 330 -23.01 5.21 -2.63
N ASP A 331 -23.17 4.14 -3.41
CA ASP A 331 -23.12 2.77 -2.91
C ASP A 331 -21.83 2.47 -2.11
N ASP A 332 -21.98 1.66 -1.06
CA ASP A 332 -20.89 1.23 -0.19
C ASP A 332 -20.09 0.08 -0.82
N THR A 333 -19.24 0.43 -1.78
CA THR A 333 -18.43 -0.53 -2.54
C THR A 333 -17.12 -0.88 -1.82
N PRO A 334 -16.53 -2.06 -2.04
CA PRO A 334 -15.21 -2.40 -1.48
C PRO A 334 -14.12 -1.38 -1.81
N VAL A 335 -14.13 -0.84 -3.03
CA VAL A 335 -13.20 0.22 -3.45
C VAL A 335 -13.41 1.48 -2.61
N LYS A 336 -14.66 1.95 -2.45
CA LYS A 336 -14.99 3.09 -1.59
C LYS A 336 -14.50 2.87 -0.16
N ARG A 337 -14.77 1.70 0.42
CA ARG A 337 -14.37 1.35 1.78
C ARG A 337 -12.85 1.36 1.99
N CYS A 338 -12.07 0.90 1.01
CA CYS A 338 -10.61 1.04 1.03
C CYS A 338 -10.19 2.51 1.05
N LEU A 339 -10.78 3.34 0.19
CA LEU A 339 -10.41 4.75 0.10
C LEU A 339 -10.85 5.55 1.33
N GLN A 340 -11.94 5.16 1.98
CA GLN A 340 -12.43 5.77 3.23
C GLN A 340 -11.45 5.65 4.40
N THR A 341 -10.51 4.69 4.36
CA THR A 341 -9.47 4.61 5.39
C THR A 341 -8.41 5.70 5.25
N LYS A 342 -8.35 6.37 4.10
CA LYS A 342 -7.54 7.57 3.83
C LYS A 342 -8.39 8.85 3.81
N TRP A 343 -9.54 8.81 3.15
CA TRP A 343 -10.47 9.94 2.99
C TRP A 343 -11.84 9.55 3.55
N PRO A 344 -12.10 9.75 4.86
CA PRO A 344 -13.28 9.20 5.55
C PRO A 344 -14.64 9.50 4.88
N TYR A 345 -14.75 10.67 4.25
CA TYR A 345 -15.98 11.16 3.62
C TYR A 345 -15.92 11.13 2.08
N ILE A 346 -15.10 10.26 1.49
CA ILE A 346 -15.01 10.13 0.04
C ILE A 346 -16.24 9.43 -0.55
N GLU A 347 -16.78 10.04 -1.59
CA GLU A 347 -17.85 9.50 -2.43
C GLU A 347 -17.33 9.29 -3.86
N LEU A 348 -17.79 8.23 -4.55
CA LEU A 348 -17.26 7.82 -5.85
C LEU A 348 -18.37 7.76 -6.91
N LEU A 349 -18.24 8.59 -7.93
CA LEU A 349 -19.14 8.63 -9.08
C LEU A 349 -18.42 8.06 -10.31
N TRP A 350 -18.71 6.80 -10.65
CA TRP A 350 -18.11 6.12 -11.80
C TRP A 350 -18.85 6.48 -13.10
N ASN A 351 -18.12 6.52 -14.23
CA ASN A 351 -18.70 6.79 -15.55
C ASN A 351 -19.40 5.57 -16.16
N THR A 352 -19.48 4.46 -15.42
CA THR A 352 -20.07 3.18 -15.83
C THR A 352 -21.30 2.87 -14.99
N ASP A 353 -22.24 2.13 -15.56
CA ASP A 353 -23.49 1.72 -14.85
C ASP A 353 -23.23 0.83 -13.63
N ARG A 354 -22.05 0.23 -13.54
CA ARG A 354 -21.62 -0.61 -12.42
C ARG A 354 -20.32 -0.06 -11.85
N SER A 355 -20.24 -0.04 -10.53
CA SER A 355 -19.01 0.28 -9.82
C SER A 355 -17.94 -0.79 -10.04
N PRO A 356 -16.65 -0.42 -10.08
CA PRO A 356 -15.55 -1.37 -10.18
C PRO A 356 -15.53 -2.36 -9.01
N SER A 357 -15.24 -3.62 -9.32
CA SER A 357 -15.08 -4.70 -8.34
C SER A 357 -13.64 -4.75 -7.78
N LEU A 358 -13.51 -5.19 -6.53
CA LEU A 358 -12.25 -5.54 -5.87
C LEU A 358 -12.18 -7.07 -5.60
N ASN A 359 -12.74 -7.85 -6.53
CA ASN A 359 -13.37 -9.18 -6.42
C ASN A 359 -14.85 -9.13 -6.09
#